data_AF-A0A7W1BUQ0-F1
#
_entry.id   AF-A0A7W1BUQ0-F1
#
_cell.length_a   1.000
_cell.length_b   1.000
_cell.length_c   1.000
_cell.angle_alpha   90.00
_cell.angle_beta   90.00
_cell.angle_gamma   90.00
#
_symmetry.space_group_name_H-M   'P 1'
#
loop_
_entity.id
_entity.type
_entity.pdbx_description
1 polymer ?
#
loop_
_entity_poly.entity_id
_entity_poly.type
_entity_poly.pdbx_seq_one_letter_code
_entity_poly.pdbx_strand_id
1 'polypeptide(L)'
;AIFVTWAIAIPLLVYPWWAVLVAYLGFAMITSLIMATTFQLAHCVEEASFTSAEQARARRPVWAVHEVESTVDFCPRNPVLTWALGGLNFQIEHHLFPLLPHTHYPKIAEIVQRNCVKHGIRYSSQPSLRAALRSHTLHLRAMGRLGLPVEIEMG
;
A
#
# COMPACT_ATOMS: atom_id res chain seq x y z
N ALA A 1 -3.03 27.09 6.12
CA ALA A 1 -4.09 27.93 6.72
C ALA A 1 -5.45 27.23 6.70
N ILE A 2 -6.04 26.94 5.54
CA ILE A 2 -7.40 26.37 5.40
C ILE A 2 -7.63 25.12 6.25
N PHE A 3 -6.75 24.12 6.18
CA PHE A 3 -6.89 22.87 6.95
C PHE A 3 -6.94 23.11 8.46
N VAL A 4 -6.00 23.89 9.01
CA VAL A 4 -5.93 24.17 10.45
C VAL A 4 -7.16 24.96 10.91
N THR A 5 -7.62 25.92 10.10
CA THR A 5 -8.84 26.67 10.38
C THR A 5 -10.06 25.74 10.45
N TRP A 6 -10.21 24.84 9.48
CA TRP A 6 -11.35 23.92 9.41
C TRP A 6 -11.30 22.81 10.47
N ALA A 7 -10.15 22.16 10.64
CA ALA A 7 -10.01 21.00 11.50
C ALA A 7 -9.89 21.36 12.99
N ILE A 8 -9.40 22.57 13.31
CA ILE A 8 -9.09 22.98 14.69
C ILE A 8 -9.81 24.28 15.07
N ALA A 9 -9.62 25.36 14.32
CA ALA A 9 -10.12 26.68 14.75
C ALA A 9 -11.65 26.78 14.80
N ILE A 10 -12.36 26.28 13.78
CA ILE A 10 -13.83 26.29 13.74
C ILE A 10 -14.43 25.41 14.86
N PRO A 11 -13.99 24.15 15.07
CA PRO A 11 -14.48 23.33 16.17
C PRO A 11 -14.25 23.96 17.56
N LEU A 12 -13.14 24.67 17.76
CA LEU A 12 -12.86 25.37 19.02
C LEU A 12 -13.83 26.51 19.34
N LEU A 13 -14.57 27.02 18.35
CA LEU A 13 -15.63 28.02 18.57
C LEU A 13 -16.88 27.41 19.20
N VAL A 14 -17.04 26.08 19.15
CA VAL A 14 -18.28 25.38 19.54
C VAL A 14 -18.02 24.34 20.65
N TYR A 15 -16.82 23.76 20.71
CA TYR A 15 -16.46 22.67 21.61
C TYR A 15 -15.24 23.01 22.48
N PRO A 16 -15.13 22.46 23.70
CA PRO A 16 -13.96 22.66 24.55
C PRO A 16 -12.70 22.06 23.91
N TRP A 17 -11.55 22.68 24.17
CA TRP A 17 -10.27 22.35 23.51
C TRP A 17 -9.87 20.88 23.63
N TRP A 18 -10.17 20.23 24.76
CA TRP A 18 -9.83 18.82 24.96
C TRP A 18 -10.64 17.89 24.05
N ALA A 19 -11.90 18.22 23.76
CA ALA A 19 -12.75 17.42 22.88
C ALA A 19 -12.26 17.52 21.44
N VAL A 20 -11.90 18.73 21.00
CA VAL A 20 -11.29 18.96 19.68
C VAL A 20 -9.95 18.22 19.56
N LEU A 21 -9.10 18.30 20.59
CA LEU A 21 -7.82 17.60 20.62
C LEU A 21 -7.98 16.08 20.52
N VAL A 22 -8.84 15.49 21.35
CA VAL A 22 -9.09 14.04 21.33
C VAL A 22 -9.67 13.59 20.00
N ALA A 23 -10.65 14.33 19.45
CA ALA A 23 -11.24 14.02 18.15
C ALA A 23 -10.20 14.10 17.03
N TYR A 24 -9.36 15.15 17.01
CA TYR A 24 -8.30 15.31 16.02
C TYR A 24 -7.26 14.19 16.12
N LEU A 25 -6.74 13.91 17.32
CA LEU A 25 -5.75 12.85 17.53
C LEU A 25 -6.33 11.48 17.19
N GLY A 26 -7.57 11.20 17.56
CA GLY A 26 -8.26 9.95 17.21
C GLY A 26 -8.41 9.80 15.71
N PHE A 27 -8.90 10.84 15.02
CA PHE A 27 -9.01 10.85 13.56
C PHE A 27 -7.65 10.68 12.87
N ALA A 28 -6.65 11.45 13.30
CA ALA A 28 -5.30 11.38 12.75
C ALA A 28 -4.68 9.98 12.95
N MET A 29 -4.86 9.37 14.13
CA MET A 29 -4.36 8.02 14.41
C MET A 29 -5.06 6.97 13.54
N ILE A 30 -6.39 7.01 13.44
CA ILE A 30 -7.16 6.07 12.64
C ILE A 30 -6.79 6.18 11.16
N THR A 31 -6.76 7.39 10.62
CA THR A 31 -6.38 7.61 9.21
C THR A 31 -4.93 7.22 8.94
N SER A 32 -4.00 7.51 9.85
CA SER A 32 -2.61 7.08 9.74
C SER A 32 -2.49 5.56 9.77
N LEU A 33 -3.23 4.88 10.65
CA LEU A 33 -3.22 3.41 10.73
C LEU A 33 -3.79 2.78 9.46
N ILE A 34 -4.90 3.32 8.92
CA ILE A 34 -5.48 2.85 7.66
C ILE A 34 -4.49 3.02 6.51
N MET A 35 -3.86 4.20 6.41
CA MET A 35 -2.90 4.51 5.36
C MET A 35 -1.65 3.62 5.46
N ALA A 36 -1.06 3.53 6.65
CA ALA A 36 0.12 2.71 6.92
C ALA A 36 -0.16 1.24 6.61
N THR A 37 -1.32 0.70 7.03
CA THR A 37 -1.71 -0.67 6.74
C THR A 37 -1.89 -0.87 5.23
N THR A 38 -2.57 0.04 4.54
CA THR A 38 -2.84 -0.07 3.10
C THR A 38 -1.55 -0.20 2.29
N PHE A 39 -0.58 0.69 2.50
CA PHE A 39 0.71 0.61 1.79
C PHE A 39 1.55 -0.60 2.20
N GLN A 40 1.55 -0.96 3.49
CA GLN A 40 2.27 -2.15 3.95
C GLN A 40 1.70 -3.44 3.37
N LEU A 41 0.38 -3.54 3.17
CA LEU A 41 -0.22 -4.70 2.53
C LEU A 41 0.11 -4.81 1.03
N ALA A 42 0.41 -3.68 0.39
CA ALA A 42 0.79 -3.65 -1.01
C ALA A 42 2.29 -3.91 -1.26
N HIS A 43 3.14 -3.70 -0.25
CA HIS A 43 4.61 -3.76 -0.42
C HIS A 43 5.33 -4.69 0.55
N CYS A 44 4.79 -4.95 1.74
CA CYS A 44 5.46 -5.66 2.84
C CYS A 44 4.77 -7.00 3.14
N VAL A 45 4.59 -7.82 2.11
CA VAL A 45 3.96 -9.15 2.18
C VAL A 45 4.89 -10.20 1.58
N GLU A 46 4.65 -11.49 1.85
CA GLU A 46 5.53 -12.59 1.42
C GLU A 46 5.73 -12.65 -0.11
N GLU A 47 4.74 -12.18 -0.87
CA GLU A 47 4.76 -12.20 -2.33
C GLU A 47 5.53 -11.04 -2.97
N ALA A 48 5.79 -9.95 -2.23
CA ALA A 48 6.51 -8.79 -2.74
C ALA A 48 8.00 -9.12 -2.88
N SER A 49 8.54 -8.96 -4.08
CA SER A 49 9.96 -9.17 -4.36
C SER A 49 10.78 -7.95 -3.98
N PHE A 50 11.70 -8.13 -3.02
CA PHE A 50 12.71 -7.12 -2.69
C PHE A 50 14.01 -7.48 -3.42
N THR A 51 14.26 -6.81 -4.54
CA THR A 51 15.51 -6.99 -5.29
C THR A 51 16.61 -6.17 -4.62
N SER A 52 17.72 -6.80 -4.22
CA SER A 52 18.87 -6.05 -3.68
C SER A 52 19.49 -5.15 -4.75
N ALA A 53 20.20 -4.09 -4.34
CA ALA A 53 20.87 -3.19 -5.28
C ALA A 53 21.84 -3.93 -6.22
N GLU A 54 22.52 -4.97 -5.71
CA GLU A 54 23.39 -5.84 -6.51
C GLU A 54 22.58 -6.66 -7.54
N GLN A 55 21.49 -7.29 -7.10
CA GLN A 55 20.62 -8.07 -7.99
C GLN A 55 19.95 -7.18 -9.06
N ALA A 56 19.57 -5.95 -8.71
CA ALA A 56 18.99 -4.99 -9.65
C ALA A 56 20.02 -4.56 -10.71
N ARG A 57 21.29 -4.33 -10.31
CA ARG A 57 22.39 -4.04 -11.25
C ARG A 57 22.70 -5.21 -12.18
N ALA A 58 22.62 -6.43 -11.67
CA ALA A 58 22.88 -7.64 -12.44
C ALA A 58 21.74 -7.97 -13.43
N ARG A 59 20.48 -7.91 -12.98
CA ARG A 59 19.31 -8.27 -13.78
C ARG A 59 18.82 -7.14 -14.71
N ARG A 60 19.07 -5.88 -14.34
CA ARG A 60 18.55 -4.68 -15.03
C ARG A 60 17.07 -4.85 -15.47
N PRO A 61 16.15 -5.15 -14.52
CA PRO A 61 14.78 -5.42 -14.88
C PRO A 61 14.16 -4.21 -15.58
N VAL A 62 13.32 -4.47 -16.58
CA VAL A 62 12.48 -3.43 -17.18
C VAL A 62 11.60 -2.84 -16.08
N TRP A 63 11.49 -1.50 -16.04
CA TRP A 63 10.75 -0.78 -14.99
C TRP A 63 9.36 -1.41 -14.70
N ALA A 64 8.56 -1.66 -15.73
CA ALA A 64 7.22 -2.23 -15.56
C ALA A 64 7.22 -3.62 -14.92
N VAL A 65 8.25 -4.45 -15.19
CA VAL A 65 8.39 -5.77 -14.56
C VAL A 65 8.72 -5.60 -13.08
N HIS A 66 9.60 -4.66 -12.75
CA HIS A 66 9.94 -4.35 -11.36
C HIS A 66 8.71 -3.89 -10.57
N GLU A 67 7.88 -3.01 -11.11
CA GLU A 67 6.65 -2.57 -10.45
C GLU A 67 5.70 -3.74 -10.18
N VAL A 68 5.48 -4.62 -11.16
CA VAL A 68 4.58 -5.78 -10.99
C VAL A 68 5.11 -6.79 -9.96
N GLU A 69 6.42 -7.02 -9.90
CA GLU A 69 7.01 -8.03 -9.01
C GLU A 69 7.25 -7.52 -7.59
N SER A 70 7.45 -6.22 -7.40
CA SER A 70 7.69 -5.59 -6.09
C SER A 70 6.42 -5.10 -5.39
N THR A 71 5.28 -5.15 -6.07
CA THR A 71 3.99 -4.72 -5.54
C THR A 71 2.95 -5.83 -5.61
N VAL A 72 1.97 -5.77 -4.72
CA VAL A 72 0.97 -6.82 -4.56
C VAL A 72 -0.39 -6.16 -4.41
N ASP A 73 -1.34 -6.58 -5.22
CA ASP A 73 -2.73 -6.16 -5.05
C ASP A 73 -3.40 -6.95 -3.92
N PHE A 74 -4.48 -6.41 -3.36
CA PHE A 74 -5.23 -7.15 -2.36
C PHE A 74 -6.73 -6.91 -2.40
N CYS A 75 -7.49 -7.94 -2.04
CA CYS A 75 -8.94 -7.92 -1.95
C CYS A 75 -9.66 -7.33 -3.20
N PRO A 76 -9.25 -7.63 -4.45
CA PRO A 76 -9.73 -6.92 -5.65
C PRO A 76 -11.22 -7.11 -5.95
N ARG A 77 -11.87 -8.10 -5.32
CA ARG A 77 -13.31 -8.40 -5.49
C ARG A 77 -14.21 -7.67 -4.49
N ASN A 78 -13.67 -6.76 -3.67
CA ASN A 78 -14.45 -6.02 -2.68
C ASN A 78 -14.63 -4.56 -3.09
N PRO A 79 -15.74 -4.19 -3.77
CA PRO A 79 -15.94 -2.84 -4.29
C PRO A 79 -16.05 -1.79 -3.20
N VAL A 80 -16.55 -2.15 -2.02
CA VAL A 80 -16.67 -1.23 -0.86
C VAL A 80 -15.27 -0.86 -0.36
N LEU A 81 -14.41 -1.86 -0.20
CA LEU A 81 -13.02 -1.63 0.22
C LEU A 81 -12.25 -0.85 -0.86
N THR A 82 -12.41 -1.20 -2.13
CA THR A 82 -11.78 -0.48 -3.24
C THR A 82 -12.18 0.99 -3.24
N TRP A 83 -13.46 1.30 -3.07
CA TRP A 83 -13.92 2.69 -2.97
C TRP A 83 -13.36 3.39 -1.72
N ALA A 84 -13.42 2.73 -0.55
CA ALA A 84 -12.96 3.31 0.72
C ALA A 84 -11.46 3.61 0.73
N LEU A 85 -10.65 2.81 0.02
CA LEU A 85 -9.20 3.00 -0.11
C LEU A 85 -8.80 3.85 -1.32
N GLY A 86 -9.77 4.40 -2.09
CA GLY A 86 -9.47 5.16 -3.30
C GLY A 86 -8.73 4.34 -4.37
N GLY A 87 -8.95 3.02 -4.39
CA GLY A 87 -8.31 2.06 -5.29
C GLY A 87 -6.87 1.70 -4.97
N LEU A 88 -6.31 2.12 -3.84
CA LEU A 88 -4.94 1.75 -3.40
C LEU A 88 -4.75 0.26 -3.11
N ASN A 89 -5.81 -0.55 -3.17
CA ASN A 89 -5.72 -2.01 -3.14
C ASN A 89 -5.32 -2.63 -4.51
N PHE A 90 -5.22 -1.79 -5.54
CA PHE A 90 -4.73 -2.06 -6.90
C PHE A 90 -3.42 -1.28 -7.13
N GLN A 91 -2.39 -1.62 -6.35
CA GLN A 91 -1.14 -0.86 -6.33
C GLN A 91 -0.29 -1.13 -7.58
N ILE A 92 -0.39 -2.33 -8.15
CA ILE A 92 0.27 -2.67 -9.41
C ILE A 92 -0.22 -1.71 -10.50
N GLU A 93 -1.53 -1.53 -10.64
CA GLU A 93 -2.11 -0.64 -11.67
C GLU A 93 -1.86 0.83 -11.36
N HIS A 94 -1.85 1.22 -10.08
CA HIS A 94 -1.50 2.58 -9.67
C HIS A 94 -0.08 2.96 -10.11
N HIS A 95 0.89 2.04 -9.96
CA HIS A 95 2.28 2.28 -10.35
C HIS A 95 2.46 2.26 -11.87
N LEU A 96 1.81 1.32 -12.56
CA LEU A 96 1.90 1.22 -14.02
C LEU A 96 1.19 2.37 -14.74
N PHE A 97 0.07 2.87 -14.19
CA PHE A 97 -0.80 3.84 -14.85
C PHE A 97 -1.29 4.94 -13.88
N PRO A 98 -0.38 5.75 -13.30
CA PRO A 98 -0.72 6.70 -12.23
C PRO A 98 -1.67 7.83 -12.66
N LEU A 99 -1.82 8.05 -13.97
CA LEU A 99 -2.70 9.07 -14.55
C LEU A 99 -4.13 8.56 -14.80
N LEU A 100 -4.38 7.25 -14.68
CA LEU A 100 -5.71 6.70 -14.91
C LEU A 100 -6.57 6.79 -13.65
N PRO A 101 -7.88 7.09 -13.77
CA PRO A 101 -8.78 7.06 -12.64
C PRO A 101 -8.85 5.66 -12.00
N HIS A 102 -8.77 5.61 -10.68
CA HIS A 102 -8.78 4.36 -9.91
C HIS A 102 -10.04 3.50 -10.12
N THR A 103 -11.14 4.11 -10.57
CA THR A 103 -12.38 3.41 -10.96
C THR A 103 -12.17 2.44 -12.12
N HIS A 104 -11.12 2.60 -12.91
CA HIS A 104 -10.76 1.70 -14.00
C HIS A 104 -9.82 0.57 -13.58
N TYR A 105 -9.17 0.67 -12.41
CA TYR A 105 -8.18 -0.31 -11.97
C TYR A 105 -8.67 -1.76 -11.99
N PRO A 106 -9.91 -2.11 -11.56
CA PRO A 106 -10.37 -3.49 -11.64
C PRO A 106 -10.33 -4.09 -13.06
N LYS A 107 -10.66 -3.29 -14.07
CA LYS A 107 -10.62 -3.74 -15.48
C LYS A 107 -9.19 -3.76 -16.02
N ILE A 108 -8.37 -2.81 -15.61
CA ILE A 108 -6.96 -2.74 -16.00
C ILE A 108 -6.19 -3.91 -15.39
N ALA A 109 -6.45 -4.27 -14.14
CA ALA A 109 -5.85 -5.40 -13.44
C ALA A 109 -6.02 -6.71 -14.21
N GLU A 110 -7.21 -6.97 -14.76
CA GLU A 110 -7.43 -8.14 -15.62
C GLU A 110 -6.58 -8.11 -16.90
N ILE A 111 -6.38 -6.93 -17.49
CA ILE A 111 -5.54 -6.75 -18.69
C ILE A 111 -4.06 -6.97 -18.34
N VAL A 112 -3.59 -6.34 -17.27
CA VAL A 112 -2.22 -6.46 -16.75
C VAL A 112 -1.93 -7.92 -16.41
N GLN A 113 -2.78 -8.58 -15.63
CA GLN A 113 -2.61 -9.97 -15.25
C GLN A 113 -2.51 -10.90 -16.47
N ARG A 114 -3.38 -10.74 -17.48
CA ARG A 114 -3.28 -11.52 -18.73
C ARG A 114 -1.96 -11.28 -19.46
N ASN A 115 -1.49 -10.04 -19.49
CA ASN A 115 -0.22 -9.70 -20.13
C ASN A 115 0.98 -10.28 -19.36
N CYS A 116 0.96 -10.20 -18.03
CA CYS A 116 1.97 -10.81 -17.17
C CYS A 116 2.09 -12.32 -17.44
N VAL A 117 0.95 -13.04 -17.51
CA VAL A 117 0.93 -14.48 -17.85
C VAL A 117 1.55 -14.74 -19.22
N LYS A 118 1.21 -13.94 -20.24
CA LYS A 118 1.78 -14.09 -21.59
C LYS A 118 3.31 -13.94 -21.63
N HIS A 119 3.85 -13.10 -20.75
CA HIS A 119 5.29 -12.80 -20.68
C HIS A 119 6.03 -13.56 -19.57
N GLY A 120 5.36 -14.48 -18.86
CA GLY A 120 5.97 -15.24 -17.76
C GLY A 120 6.33 -14.38 -16.54
N ILE A 121 5.70 -13.22 -16.37
CA ILE A 121 5.89 -12.30 -15.24
C ILE A 121 4.92 -12.68 -14.14
N ARG A 122 5.39 -12.72 -12.89
CA ARG A 122 4.55 -13.04 -11.72
C ARG A 122 3.72 -11.82 -11.33
N TYR A 123 2.41 -11.88 -11.56
CA TYR A 123 1.43 -10.94 -11.00
C TYR A 123 0.90 -11.50 -9.68
N SER A 124 1.06 -10.75 -8.59
CA SER A 124 0.70 -11.18 -7.23
C SER A 124 -0.54 -10.43 -6.72
N SER A 125 -1.54 -11.16 -6.23
CA SER A 125 -2.73 -10.57 -5.62
C SER A 125 -3.27 -11.41 -4.48
N GLN A 126 -3.54 -10.79 -3.33
CA GLN A 126 -4.13 -11.41 -2.16
C GLN A 126 -5.66 -11.46 -2.29
N PRO A 127 -6.31 -12.63 -2.11
CA PRO A 127 -7.74 -12.78 -2.39
C PRO A 127 -8.65 -12.06 -1.38
N SER A 128 -8.15 -11.72 -0.19
CA SER A 128 -8.91 -11.04 0.86
C SER A 128 -8.02 -10.20 1.76
N LEU A 129 -8.62 -9.23 2.46
CA LEU A 129 -7.92 -8.43 3.47
C LEU A 129 -7.29 -9.29 4.58
N ARG A 130 -7.97 -10.35 5.01
CA ARG A 130 -7.44 -11.28 6.02
C ARG A 130 -6.20 -12.03 5.52
N ALA A 131 -6.19 -12.42 4.24
CA ALA A 131 -5.03 -13.07 3.64
C ALA A 131 -3.83 -12.12 3.56
N ALA A 132 -4.06 -10.87 3.12
CA ALA A 132 -3.04 -9.84 3.09
C ALA A 132 -2.45 -9.55 4.47
N LEU A 133 -3.29 -9.33 5.49
CA LEU A 133 -2.85 -9.11 6.88
C LEU A 133 -2.04 -10.29 7.43
N ARG A 134 -2.45 -11.52 7.12
CA ARG A 134 -1.71 -12.72 7.50
C ARG A 134 -0.33 -12.76 6.83
N SER A 135 -0.26 -12.54 5.52
CA SER A 135 1.00 -12.51 4.76
C SER A 135 1.94 -11.44 5.31
N HIS A 136 1.43 -10.24 5.57
CA HIS A 136 2.20 -9.15 6.20
C HIS A 136 2.75 -9.54 7.58
N THR A 137 1.92 -10.14 8.44
CA THR A 137 2.35 -10.60 9.77
C THR A 137 3.43 -11.68 9.68
N LEU A 138 3.32 -12.60 8.72
CA LEU A 138 4.33 -13.63 8.49
C LEU A 138 5.64 -13.02 7.98
N HIS A 139 5.56 -12.08 7.04
CA HIS A 139 6.71 -11.32 6.56
C HIS A 139 7.45 -10.61 7.71
N LEU A 140 6.73 -9.87 8.56
CA LEU A 140 7.33 -9.21 9.73
C LEU A 140 7.98 -10.20 10.70
N ARG A 141 7.36 -11.36 10.95
CA ARG A 141 7.94 -12.41 11.79
C ARG A 141 9.19 -13.02 11.17
N ALA A 142 9.22 -13.22 9.86
CA ALA A 142 10.40 -13.70 9.16
C ALA A 142 11.55 -12.69 9.28
N MET A 143 11.27 -11.41 9.01
CA MET A 143 12.24 -10.31 9.19
C MET A 143 12.77 -10.23 10.63
N GLY A 144 11.90 -10.29 11.63
CA GLY A 144 12.31 -10.29 13.03
C GLY A 144 13.15 -11.50 13.46
N ARG A 145 12.96 -12.67 12.82
CA ARG A 145 13.76 -13.87 13.07
C ARG A 145 15.12 -13.87 12.39
N LEU A 146 15.26 -13.16 11.27
CA LEU A 146 16.56 -13.05 10.57
C LEU A 146 17.61 -12.36 11.45
N GLY A 147 17.19 -11.54 12.42
CA GLY A 147 18.08 -10.96 13.43
C GLY A 147 19.19 -10.10 12.84
N LEU A 148 19.02 -9.63 11.59
CA LEU A 148 20.03 -8.81 10.93
C LEU A 148 20.14 -7.48 11.69
N PRO A 149 21.36 -7.03 12.02
CA PRO A 149 21.55 -5.72 12.60
C PRO A 149 20.99 -4.68 11.63
N VAL A 150 20.23 -3.73 12.16
CA VAL A 150 19.76 -2.59 11.36
C VAL A 150 20.97 -1.70 11.13
N GLU A 151 21.61 -1.84 9.96
CA GLU A 151 22.54 -0.83 9.47
C GLU A 151 21.72 0.39 9.05
N ILE A 152 21.59 1.35 9.97
CA ILE A 152 21.09 2.67 9.63
C ILE A 152 22.24 3.39 8.93
N GLU A 153 22.21 3.44 7.60
CA GLU A 153 22.99 4.43 6.85
C GLU A 153 22.44 5.82 7.21
N MET A 154 22.94 6.37 8.32
CA MET A 154 22.82 7.80 8.57
C MET A 154 23.81 8.47 7.62
N GLY A 155 23.29 8.93 6.48
CA GLY A 155 24.06 9.72 5.51
C GLY A 155 24.74 10.93 6.14
#